data_AF-A0A7C7JNV1-F1
#
_entry.id   AF-A0A7C7JNV1-F1
#
_cell.length_a   1.000
_cell.length_b   1.000
_cell.length_c   1.000
_cell.angle_alpha   90.00
_cell.angle_beta   90.00
_cell.angle_gamma   90.00
#
_symmetry.space_group_name_H-M   'P 1'
#
loop_
_entity.id
_entity.type
_entity.pdbx_description
1 polymer ?
#
loop_
_entity_poly.entity_id
_entity_poly.type
_entity_poly.pdbx_seq_one_letter_code
_entity_poly.pdbx_strand_id
1 'polypeptide(L)' 'MAKVTISKMCGCVKKEEMPQVQEFSSVDEALKVAKEMTTKMNDEFCGKHNFSVVQNGEEITIQVVENKR' A
#
# COMPACT_ATOMS: atom_id res chain seq x y z
N MET A 1 8.90 2.80 15.81
CA MET A 1 7.68 2.02 15.54
C MET A 1 7.12 2.59 14.25
N ALA A 2 6.76 1.78 13.27
CA ALA A 2 6.29 2.26 11.98
C ALA A 2 4.88 1.74 11.69
N LYS A 3 4.07 2.50 10.95
CA LYS A 3 2.75 2.02 10.56
C LYS A 3 2.52 2.22 9.07
N VAL A 4 1.98 1.20 8.41
CA VAL A 4 1.58 1.21 7.01
C VAL A 4 0.07 1.43 6.96
N THR A 5 -0.37 2.48 6.29
CA THR A 5 -1.78 2.85 6.12
C THR A 5 -2.14 2.82 4.65
N ILE A 6 -3.21 2.14 4.26
CA ILE A 6 -3.68 2.10 2.88
C ILE A 6 -4.76 3.17 2.72
N SER A 7 -4.40 4.31 2.10
CA SER A 7 -5.30 5.47 2.01
C SER A 7 -6.38 5.30 0.94
N LYS A 8 -6.15 4.47 -0.08
CA LYS A 8 -7.14 4.10 -1.10
C LYS A 8 -7.11 2.60 -1.33
N MET A 9 -8.02 1.89 -0.69
CA MET A 9 -8.32 0.51 -1.07
C MET A 9 -9.01 0.51 -2.44
N CYS A 10 -8.37 -0.06 -3.45
CA CYS A 10 -9.08 -0.50 -4.64
C CYS A 10 -10.16 -1.52 -4.22
N GLY A 11 -11.27 -1.60 -4.96
CA GLY A 11 -12.31 -2.62 -4.73
C GLY A 11 -11.79 -4.06 -4.68
N CYS A 12 -10.60 -4.33 -5.24
CA CYS A 12 -9.88 -5.60 -5.10
C CYS A 12 -9.42 -5.87 -3.67
N VAL A 13 -8.83 -4.88 -2.99
CA VAL A 13 -8.30 -4.98 -1.62
C VAL A 13 -9.45 -5.05 -0.60
N LYS A 14 -10.55 -4.34 -0.87
CA LYS A 14 -11.75 -4.34 -0.03
C LYS A 14 -12.44 -5.71 0.07
N LYS A 15 -12.19 -6.63 -0.88
CA LYS A 15 -12.76 -7.98 -0.88
C LYS A 15 -11.99 -8.97 -0.01
N GLU A 16 -10.73 -8.68 0.31
CA GLU A 16 -9.85 -9.60 1.04
C GLU A 16 -9.79 -9.34 2.56
N GLU A 17 -10.63 -8.45 3.11
CA GLU A 17 -10.62 -8.13 4.55
C GLU A 17 -9.22 -7.72 5.07
N MET A 18 -8.37 -7.19 4.18
CA MET A 18 -7.01 -6.82 4.54
C MET A 18 -7.02 -5.60 5.49
N PRO A 19 -6.24 -5.65 6.59
CA PRO A 19 -6.18 -4.54 7.54
C PRO A 19 -5.64 -3.29 6.85
N GLN A 20 -6.44 -2.22 6.88
CA GLN A 20 -6.08 -0.92 6.31
C GLN A 20 -4.84 -0.31 6.95
N VAL A 21 -4.58 -0.67 8.21
CA VAL A 21 -3.46 -0.21 9.01
C VAL A 21 -2.71 -1.43 9.51
N GLN A 22 -1.41 -1.47 9.25
CA GLN A 22 -0.50 -2.49 9.77
C GLN A 22 0.63 -1.82 10.52
N GLU A 23 0.88 -2.25 11.75
CA GLU A 23 1.94 -1.71 12.59
C GLU A 23 3.15 -2.66 12.56
N PHE A 24 4.32 -2.07 12.41
CA PHE A 24 5.60 -2.76 12.31
C PHE A 24 6.58 -2.17 13.32
N SER A 25 7.53 -2.99 13.74
CA SER A 25 8.57 -2.60 14.69
C SER A 25 9.52 -1.56 14.08
N SER A 26 9.81 -1.68 12.77
CA SER A 26 10.82 -0.92 12.03
C SER A 26 10.26 -0.28 10.77
N VAL A 27 10.73 0.94 10.47
CA VAL A 27 10.36 1.70 9.26
C VAL A 27 10.85 0.99 8.00
N ASP A 28 12.08 0.48 7.99
CA ASP A 28 12.61 -0.29 6.87
C ASP A 28 11.74 -1.51 6.52
N GLU A 29 11.30 -2.24 7.54
CA GLU A 29 10.48 -3.44 7.37
C GLU A 29 9.10 -3.09 6.82
N ALA A 30 8.46 -2.08 7.42
CA ALA A 30 7.20 -1.53 6.94
C ALA A 30 7.27 -1.05 5.49
N LEU A 31 8.36 -0.38 5.11
CA LEU A 31 8.54 0.21 3.79
C LEU A 31 8.82 -0.85 2.74
N LYS A 32 9.59 -1.88 3.11
CA LYS A 32 9.85 -3.04 2.27
C LYS A 32 8.56 -3.81 2.00
N VAL A 33 7.80 -4.11 3.05
CA VAL A 33 6.50 -4.79 2.95
C VAL A 33 5.50 -3.96 2.13
N ALA A 34 5.43 -2.65 2.35
CA ALA A 34 4.60 -1.75 1.56
C ALA A 34 4.97 -1.77 0.07
N LYS A 35 6.26 -1.70 -0.28
CA LYS A 35 6.73 -1.76 -1.67
C LYS A 35 6.44 -3.12 -2.32
N GLU A 36 6.65 -4.22 -1.60
CA GLU A 36 6.34 -5.57 -2.10
C GLU A 36 4.84 -5.73 -2.36
N MET A 37 3.99 -5.29 -1.43
CA MET A 37 2.53 -5.27 -1.63
C MET A 37 2.13 -4.41 -2.82
N THR A 38 2.70 -3.21 -2.93
CA THR A 38 2.43 -2.28 -4.04
C THR A 38 2.81 -2.89 -5.38
N THR A 39 3.96 -3.58 -5.44
CA THR A 39 4.45 -4.28 -6.64
C THR A 39 3.53 -5.43 -7.01
N LYS A 40 3.18 -6.30 -6.06
CA LYS A 40 2.22 -7.38 -6.28
C LYS A 40 0.84 -6.88 -6.69
N MET A 41 0.33 -5.83 -6.07
CA MET A 41 -0.98 -5.25 -6.41
C MET A 41 -1.00 -4.62 -7.81
N ASN A 42 0.12 -4.00 -8.23
CA ASN A 42 0.30 -3.48 -9.58
C ASN A 42 0.35 -4.61 -10.62
N ASP A 43 1.09 -5.69 -10.31
CA ASP A 43 1.38 -6.78 -11.25
C ASP A 43 0.21 -7.79 -11.35
N GLU A 44 -0.36 -8.23 -10.22
CA GLU A 44 -1.41 -9.25 -10.17
C GLU A 44 -2.84 -8.69 -10.20
N PHE A 45 -3.11 -7.58 -9.52
CA PHE A 45 -4.51 -7.24 -9.19
C PHE A 45 -5.18 -6.22 -10.09
N CYS A 46 -4.45 -5.19 -10.54
CA CYS A 46 -5.13 -4.01 -11.04
C CYS A 46 -4.97 -3.77 -12.53
N GLY A 47 -3.79 -3.99 -13.13
CA GLY A 47 -3.51 -3.75 -14.56
C GLY A 47 -3.87 -2.37 -15.14
N LYS A 48 -4.53 -1.50 -14.35
CA LYS A 48 -5.18 -0.23 -14.70
C LYS A 48 -4.99 0.82 -13.62
N HIS A 49 -4.91 0.45 -12.34
CA HIS A 49 -4.58 1.37 -11.25
C HIS A 49 -3.15 1.12 -10.80
N ASN A 50 -2.35 2.19 -10.72
CA ASN A 50 -1.01 2.11 -10.19
C ASN A 50 -1.07 2.39 -8.68
N PHE A 51 -0.31 1.68 -7.88
CA PHE A 51 -0.13 1.94 -6.45
C PHE A 51 1.24 2.59 -6.22
N SER A 52 1.31 3.49 -5.24
CA SER A 52 2.55 4.16 -4.83
C SER A 52 2.63 4.25 -3.31
N VAL A 53 3.85 4.09 -2.79
CA VAL A 53 4.14 4.18 -1.36
C VAL A 53 4.68 5.57 -1.05
N VAL A 54 4.03 6.25 -0.11
CA VAL A 54 4.46 7.54 0.44
C VAL A 54 4.98 7.31 1.84
N GLN A 55 6.24 7.64 2.09
CA GLN A 55 6.82 7.59 3.43
C GLN A 55 6.84 9.00 4.01
N ASN A 56 6.21 9.18 5.17
CA ASN A 56 6.29 10.35 6.04
C ASN A 56 6.96 9.95 7.36
N GLY A 57 8.29 9.84 7.32
CA GLY A 57 9.08 9.44 8.49
C GLY A 57 8.74 8.02 8.96
N GLU A 58 7.95 7.93 10.02
CA GLU A 58 7.49 6.68 10.66
C GLU A 58 6.14 6.20 10.12
N GLU A 59 5.43 7.05 9.39
CA GLU A 59 4.15 6.74 8.78
C GLU A 59 4.35 6.41 7.30
N ILE A 60 3.92 5.23 6.90
CA ILE A 60 3.97 4.78 5.52
C ILE A 60 2.53 4.72 5.01
N THR A 61 2.28 5.31 3.86
CA THR A 61 0.95 5.42 3.29
C THR A 61 0.95 4.86 1.87
N ILE A 62 0.17 3.81 1.61
CA ILE A 62 -0.02 3.27 0.26
C ILE A 62 -1.22 3.98 -0.36
N GLN A 63 -0.98 4.65 -1.48
CA GLN A 63 -2.00 5.39 -2.21
C GLN A 63 -2.10 4.91 -3.66
N VAL A 64 -3.34 4.85 -4.15
CA VAL A 64 -3.63 4.56 -5.56
C VAL A 64 -3.42 5.83 -6.39
N VAL A 65 -2.47 5.77 -7.31
CA VAL A 65 -2.24 6.71 -8.41
C VAL A 65 -2.96 6.15 -9.64
N GLU A 66 -4.25 6.43 -9.74
CA GLU A 66 -5.00 6.21 -10.98
C GLU A 66 -4.46 7.17 -12.05
N ASN A 67 -3.87 6.63 -13.12
CA ASN A 67 -3.73 7.39 -14.36
C ASN A 67 -5.11 7.44 -15.02
N LYS A 68 -5.96 8.36 -14.58
CA LYS A 68 -7.20 8.69 -15.31
C LYS A 68 -6.80 9.28 -16.67
N ARG A 69 -7.09 8.55 -17.74
CA ARG A 69 -7.35 9.13 -19.06
C ARG A 69 -8.73 9.76 -19.08
#